data_AF-A0A382F3N1-F1
#
_entry.id   AF-A0A382F3N1-F1
#
_cell.length_a   1.000
_cell.length_b   1.000
_cell.length_c   1.000
_cell.angle_alpha   90.00
_cell.angle_beta   90.00
_cell.angle_gamma   90.00
#
_symmetry.space_group_name_H-M   'P 1'
#
loop_
_entity.id
_entity.type
_entity.pdbx_description
1 polymer ?
#
loop_
_entity_poly.entity_id
_entity_poly.type
_entity_poly.pdbx_seq_one_letter_code
_entity_poly.pdbx_strand_id
1 'polypeptide(L)'
;MRLLTLLIIFCSLLTAQEYELKLKNGKILKGEIDESTLDLELIKFKLTGAKFGFDVKRMEIEVITKNGKSIFKNEAVIANVFSKKIHKPLTNHDPKEEDALIFESIEDAKLEGFTECISCFDMRPRLSNYYLEMDLRNSLYGVIIQQFETLYDHPKLELSQKLLQKVLNNWVEEIKYDNYRIEILKSAIPFSWSLPGGSIYISSELLNMCEYDSELEVIIAREVAHVERRHLLQAYQKSQDDATAIAIALTFVSLATQTDMSSVVEALGQFSYNLLGSGFDRKLEEEADALAMIYLIRNEDDKNSLLRILEKLKYRTNTRVGSTNRLSAFTNAPDLVARINQIKSAQLVEIENEIILIANHLNKTKDGKKFEQGFISMSFNYIFIAESSTNKNKSYVTLLGSVFNSEIEESFRIDPLEFMPSISGQTITVEMSSIIIESNSSTNFAIKLFLDSTDVEVLIERIKNNYPLIKGARISRIKTIPGAKEKSVDFEKINASFSFN
;
A
#
# COMPACT_ATOMS: atom_id res chain seq x y z
N MET A 1 67.91 33.79 -35.84
CA MET A 1 67.10 32.54 -35.69
C MET A 1 67.28 32.06 -34.26
N ARG A 2 66.30 32.32 -33.37
CA ARG A 2 65.22 31.38 -32.98
C ARG A 2 65.72 30.25 -32.07
N LEU A 3 65.42 30.32 -30.76
CA LEU A 3 64.36 29.52 -30.13
C LEU A 3 64.23 29.95 -28.64
N LEU A 4 63.07 30.51 -28.27
CA LEU A 4 62.65 30.68 -26.88
C LEU A 4 61.62 29.57 -26.61
N THR A 5 61.93 28.67 -25.70
CA THR A 5 61.08 27.55 -25.31
C THR A 5 59.96 28.08 -24.40
N LEU A 6 58.71 28.10 -24.90
CA LEU A 6 57.53 28.42 -24.11
C LEU A 6 57.10 27.16 -23.35
N LEU A 7 57.25 27.18 -22.03
CA LEU A 7 56.72 26.14 -21.14
C LEU A 7 55.21 26.39 -20.97
N ILE A 8 54.37 25.61 -21.65
CA ILE A 8 52.92 25.65 -21.49
C ILE A 8 52.59 24.92 -20.17
N ILE A 9 52.28 25.70 -19.13
CA ILE A 9 51.67 25.20 -17.90
C ILE A 9 50.23 24.80 -18.26
N PHE A 10 49.99 23.50 -18.35
CA PHE A 10 48.65 22.93 -18.42
C PHE A 10 47.99 23.18 -17.06
N CYS A 11 47.30 24.31 -16.91
CA CYS A 11 46.42 24.57 -15.79
C CYS A 11 45.19 23.68 -15.99
N SER A 12 45.20 22.50 -15.38
CA SER A 12 43.99 21.69 -15.23
C SER A 12 43.01 22.53 -14.41
N LEU A 13 41.97 23.05 -15.07
CA LEU A 13 40.75 23.49 -14.40
C LEU A 13 40.14 22.28 -13.68
N LEU A 14 40.59 22.04 -12.45
CA LEU A 14 39.80 21.31 -11.46
C LEU A 14 38.58 22.19 -11.20
N THR A 15 37.44 21.82 -11.78
CA THR A 15 36.15 22.33 -11.34
C THR A 15 36.04 22.01 -9.86
N ALA A 16 36.12 23.02 -8.99
CA ALA A 16 35.86 22.85 -7.56
C ALA A 16 34.48 22.19 -7.43
N GLN A 17 34.42 21.00 -6.80
CA GLN A 17 33.18 20.29 -6.58
C GLN A 17 32.38 21.11 -5.55
N GLU A 18 31.26 21.69 -5.98
CA GLU A 18 30.44 22.52 -5.11
C GLU A 18 29.42 21.65 -4.38
N TYR A 19 29.50 21.69 -3.05
CA TYR A 19 28.56 21.04 -2.15
C TYR A 19 27.53 22.05 -1.67
N GLU A 20 26.29 21.60 -1.49
CA GLU A 20 25.28 22.34 -0.74
C GLU A 20 24.92 21.59 0.54
N LEU A 21 25.19 22.22 1.68
CA LEU A 21 24.72 21.81 3.00
C LEU A 21 23.38 22.49 3.27
N LYS A 22 22.30 21.71 3.32
CA LYS A 22 21.03 22.19 3.87
C LYS A 22 21.03 21.85 5.36
N LEU A 23 20.94 22.86 6.22
CA LEU A 23 20.79 22.69 7.66
C LEU A 23 19.33 22.48 8.04
N LYS A 24 19.04 21.79 9.15
CA LYS A 24 17.68 21.51 9.63
C LYS A 24 16.87 22.77 9.97
N ASN A 25 17.53 23.92 10.18
CA ASN A 25 16.88 25.22 10.32
C ASN A 25 16.49 25.89 8.98
N GLY A 26 16.69 25.20 7.85
CA GLY A 26 16.37 25.68 6.50
C GLY A 26 17.46 26.52 5.84
N LYS A 27 18.56 26.83 6.52
CA LYS A 27 19.69 27.57 5.93
C LYS A 27 20.46 26.67 4.96
N ILE A 28 20.78 27.19 3.78
CA ILE A 28 21.61 26.51 2.79
C ILE A 28 22.99 27.16 2.76
N LEU A 29 24.04 26.34 2.88
CA LEU A 29 25.44 26.72 2.78
C LEU A 29 26.03 26.09 1.53
N LYS A 30 26.76 26.86 0.72
CA LYS A 30 27.48 26.33 -0.47
C LYS A 30 28.97 26.39 -0.24
N GLY A 31 29.70 25.34 -0.63
CA GLY A 31 31.13 25.25 -0.33
C GLY A 31 31.80 23.92 -0.65
N GLU A 32 32.95 23.70 -0.02
CA GLU A 32 33.75 22.49 -0.08
C GLU A 32 33.57 21.70 1.22
N ILE A 33 33.46 20.37 1.11
CA ILE A 33 33.42 19.43 2.24
C ILE A 33 34.68 18.59 2.25
N ASP A 34 35.23 18.35 3.43
CA ASP A 34 36.21 17.28 3.63
C ASP A 34 35.46 15.93 3.71
N GLU A 35 35.45 15.18 2.60
CA GLU A 35 34.72 13.91 2.49
C GLU A 35 35.15 12.89 3.55
N SER A 36 36.40 12.96 4.06
CA SER A 36 36.87 12.06 5.12
C SER A 36 36.15 12.28 6.46
N THR A 37 35.45 13.40 6.62
CA THR A 37 34.71 13.77 7.82
C THR A 37 33.20 13.51 7.70
N LEU A 38 32.71 12.99 6.57
CA LEU A 38 31.28 12.74 6.35
C LEU A 38 30.68 11.77 7.36
N ASP A 39 31.49 10.83 7.86
CA ASP A 39 31.06 9.83 8.84
C ASP A 39 31.31 10.23 10.30
N LEU A 40 31.86 11.43 10.53
CA LEU A 40 32.19 11.93 11.87
C LEU A 40 31.08 12.83 12.44
N GLU A 41 31.10 13.03 13.76
CA GLU A 41 30.17 13.93 14.46
C GLU A 41 30.31 15.39 14.00
N LEU A 42 31.52 15.81 13.63
CA LEU A 42 31.85 17.13 13.11
C LEU A 42 32.29 17.02 11.66
N ILE A 43 31.53 17.62 10.76
CA ILE A 43 31.85 17.70 9.33
C ILE A 43 32.61 19.00 9.08
N LYS A 44 33.80 18.89 8.48
CA LYS A 44 34.57 20.07 8.09
C LYS A 44 34.02 20.65 6.81
N PHE A 45 33.54 21.89 6.90
CA PHE A 45 32.93 22.62 5.81
C PHE A 45 33.64 23.94 5.56
N LYS A 46 33.79 24.33 4.28
CA LYS A 46 34.37 25.60 3.89
C LYS A 46 33.49 26.28 2.87
N LEU A 47 32.94 27.44 3.22
CA LEU A 47 32.08 28.23 2.34
C LEU A 47 32.77 28.60 1.02
N THR A 48 31.99 28.65 -0.08
CA THR A 48 32.47 29.07 -1.39
C THR A 48 33.12 30.45 -1.28
N GLY A 49 34.40 30.54 -1.66
CA GLY A 49 35.19 31.78 -1.60
C GLY A 49 35.77 32.15 -0.22
N ALA A 50 35.53 31.37 0.83
CA ALA A 50 36.10 31.61 2.16
C ALA A 50 37.55 31.09 2.27
N LYS A 51 38.37 31.78 3.08
CA LYS A 51 39.78 31.38 3.33
C LYS A 51 39.93 30.25 4.34
N PHE A 52 38.98 30.09 5.26
CA PHE A 52 39.03 29.14 6.36
C PHE A 52 37.74 28.31 6.40
N GLY A 53 37.87 27.03 6.76
CA GLY A 53 36.75 26.15 7.05
C GLY A 53 36.32 26.24 8.51
N PHE A 54 35.18 25.65 8.82
CA PHE A 54 34.61 25.49 10.16
C PHE A 54 33.94 24.13 10.28
N ASP A 55 33.73 23.70 11.51
CA ASP A 55 33.06 22.44 11.81
C ASP A 55 31.56 22.66 11.89
N VAL A 56 30.80 21.77 11.26
CA VAL A 56 29.34 21.70 11.35
C VAL A 56 28.99 20.39 12.02
N LYS A 57 28.17 20.43 13.07
CA LYS A 57 27.67 19.22 13.71
C LYS A 57 26.82 18.43 12.72
N ARG A 58 27.13 17.14 12.51
CA ARG A 58 26.40 16.24 11.60
C ARG A 58 24.90 16.24 11.91
N MET A 59 24.55 16.28 13.20
CA MET A 59 23.16 16.36 13.68
C MET A 59 22.39 17.62 13.25
N GLU A 60 23.06 18.73 12.92
CA GLU A 60 22.43 19.99 12.47
C GLU A 60 22.18 20.03 10.95
N ILE A 61 22.82 19.11 10.22
CA ILE A 61 22.70 19.01 8.76
C ILE A 61 21.43 18.22 8.45
N GLU A 62 20.62 18.66 7.49
CA GLU A 62 19.45 17.95 6.97
C GLU A 62 19.86 17.09 5.77
N VAL A 63 20.56 17.69 4.81
CA VAL A 63 21.01 17.04 3.58
C VAL A 63 22.31 17.66 3.11
N ILE A 64 23.18 16.85 2.50
CA ILE A 64 24.34 17.29 1.74
C ILE A 64 24.14 16.87 0.30
N THR A 65 24.15 17.83 -0.61
CA THR A 65 24.16 17.55 -2.04
C THR A 65 25.53 17.86 -2.64
N LYS A 66 25.96 17.02 -3.57
CA LYS A 66 27.15 17.18 -4.40
C LYS A 66 26.69 17.27 -5.85
N ASN A 67 26.88 18.43 -6.48
CA ASN A 67 26.42 18.68 -7.85
C ASN A 67 24.92 18.36 -8.07
N GLY A 68 24.07 18.67 -7.08
CA GLY A 68 22.63 18.41 -7.13
C GLY A 68 22.20 16.97 -6.81
N LYS A 69 23.13 16.04 -6.57
CA LYS A 69 22.82 14.68 -6.07
C LYS A 69 23.05 14.65 -4.56
N SER A 70 22.06 14.23 -3.79
CA SER A 70 22.24 13.99 -2.35
C SER A 70 23.23 12.86 -2.10
N ILE A 71 24.16 13.09 -1.18
CA ILE A 71 25.18 12.13 -0.76
C ILE A 71 25.10 11.81 0.73
N PHE A 72 24.37 12.60 1.50
CA PHE A 72 24.09 12.37 2.91
C PHE A 72 22.75 13.01 3.26
N LYS A 73 21.93 12.28 4.00
CA LYS A 73 20.68 12.76 4.57
C LYS A 73 20.70 12.37 6.05
N ASN A 74 20.47 13.34 6.91
CA ASN A 74 20.51 13.11 8.34
C ASN A 74 19.14 12.67 8.85
N GLU A 75 18.99 11.36 9.00
CA GLU A 75 17.77 10.73 9.51
C GLU A 75 17.76 10.61 11.04
N ALA A 76 18.82 11.11 11.70
CA ALA A 76 18.95 11.00 13.13
C ALA A 76 17.83 11.73 13.88
N VAL A 77 17.39 11.10 14.96
CA VAL A 77 16.29 11.53 15.80
C VAL A 77 16.68 11.49 17.27
N ILE A 78 15.97 12.28 18.07
CA ILE A 78 16.18 12.34 19.52
C ILE A 78 14.98 11.69 20.18
N ALA A 79 15.20 10.70 21.03
CA ALA A 79 14.16 10.03 21.77
C ALA A 79 14.19 10.41 23.24
N ASN A 80 13.01 10.62 23.83
CA ASN A 80 12.87 10.79 25.28
C ASN A 80 12.74 9.42 25.95
N VAL A 81 13.63 9.11 26.89
CA VAL A 81 13.67 7.79 27.56
C VAL A 81 12.43 7.45 28.37
N PHE A 82 11.72 8.47 28.90
CA PHE A 82 10.54 8.29 29.75
C PHE A 82 9.26 8.19 28.95
N SER A 83 9.01 9.13 28.05
CA SER A 83 7.78 9.13 27.23
C SER A 83 7.84 8.11 26.10
N LYS A 84 9.04 7.56 25.83
CA LYS A 84 9.33 6.70 24.69
C LYS A 84 8.94 7.35 23.36
N LYS A 85 9.03 8.69 23.29
CA LYS A 85 8.72 9.47 22.10
C LYS A 85 9.96 9.87 21.34
N ILE A 86 9.91 9.70 20.01
CA ILE A 86 10.90 10.15 19.05
C ILE A 86 10.56 11.58 18.64
N HIS A 87 11.56 12.45 18.60
CA HIS A 87 11.48 13.85 18.24
C HIS A 87 12.40 14.12 17.05
N LYS A 88 11.98 15.08 16.21
CA LYS A 88 12.91 15.68 15.25
C LYS A 88 13.96 16.46 16.05
N PRO A 89 15.25 16.39 15.70
CA PRO A 89 16.26 17.16 16.41
C PRO A 89 16.09 18.66 16.15
N LEU A 90 16.53 19.47 17.11
CA LEU A 90 16.56 20.94 17.05
C LEU A 90 15.15 21.54 16.97
N THR A 91 14.17 20.86 17.55
CA THR A 91 12.85 21.45 17.74
C THR A 91 12.82 22.28 19.01
N ASN A 92 11.84 23.18 19.12
CA ASN A 92 11.63 23.98 20.33
C ASN A 92 11.11 23.17 21.53
N HIS A 93 11.06 21.84 21.42
CA HIS A 93 10.54 20.93 22.44
C HIS A 93 11.33 19.62 22.49
N ASP A 94 12.64 19.70 22.23
CA ASP A 94 13.55 18.58 22.39
C ASP A 94 13.57 18.11 23.87
N PRO A 95 13.75 16.79 24.11
CA PRO A 95 14.01 16.28 25.45
C PRO A 95 15.22 16.99 26.08
N LYS A 96 15.27 17.05 27.42
CA LYS A 96 16.49 17.48 28.10
C LYS A 96 17.65 16.54 27.74
N GLU A 97 18.87 17.04 27.71
CA GLU A 97 20.06 16.23 27.36
C GLU A 97 20.19 14.97 28.22
N GLU A 98 19.87 15.07 29.52
CA GLU A 98 19.87 13.95 30.47
C GLU A 98 18.80 12.86 30.18
N ASP A 99 17.75 13.23 29.45
CA ASP A 99 16.61 12.37 29.12
C ASP A 99 16.61 11.93 27.65
N ALA A 100 17.64 12.31 26.89
CA ALA A 100 17.73 12.17 25.44
C ALA A 100 18.60 10.95 25.04
N LEU A 101 18.06 10.11 24.16
CA LEU A 101 18.84 9.14 23.39
C LEU A 101 18.85 9.58 21.92
N ILE A 102 19.99 9.44 21.26
CA ILE A 102 20.12 9.75 19.84
C ILE A 102 20.13 8.43 19.06
N PHE A 103 19.27 8.35 18.06
CA PHE A 103 19.20 7.24 17.12
C PHE A 103 19.61 7.73 15.73
N GLU A 104 20.23 6.85 14.93
CA GLU A 104 20.65 7.18 13.56
C GLU A 104 19.46 7.36 12.61
N SER A 105 18.34 6.67 12.90
CA SER A 105 17.08 6.75 12.14
C SER A 105 15.84 6.63 13.05
N ILE A 106 14.66 6.90 12.47
CA ILE A 106 13.36 6.63 13.14
C ILE A 106 13.20 5.13 13.34
N GLU A 107 13.66 4.33 12.38
CA GLU A 107 13.57 2.88 12.33
C GLU A 107 14.34 2.23 13.49
N ASP A 108 15.58 2.68 13.75
CA ASP A 108 16.38 2.20 14.88
C ASP A 108 15.70 2.49 16.22
N ALA A 109 15.13 3.69 16.36
CA ALA A 109 14.39 4.06 17.55
C ALA A 109 13.12 3.20 17.72
N LYS A 110 12.42 2.87 16.64
CA LYS A 110 11.24 1.98 16.66
C LYS A 110 11.60 0.56 17.06
N LEU A 111 12.75 0.03 16.61
CA LEU A 111 13.25 -1.28 17.03
C LEU A 111 13.48 -1.37 18.54
N GLU A 112 13.91 -0.27 19.16
CA GLU A 112 14.06 -0.13 20.62
C GLU A 112 12.75 0.22 21.36
N GLY A 113 11.60 0.13 20.66
CA GLY A 113 10.27 0.31 21.24
C GLY A 113 9.85 1.77 21.43
N PHE A 114 10.51 2.72 20.76
CA PHE A 114 10.08 4.12 20.76
C PHE A 114 9.04 4.40 19.67
N THR A 115 8.21 5.42 19.87
CA THR A 115 7.15 5.81 18.92
C THR A 115 7.27 7.28 18.55
N GLU A 116 6.87 7.64 17.34
CA GLU A 116 6.94 9.03 16.88
C GLU A 116 6.10 9.98 17.76
N CYS A 117 6.65 11.16 18.05
CA CYS A 117 5.93 12.25 18.70
C CYS A 117 4.94 12.86 17.70
N ILE A 118 3.66 12.88 18.07
CA ILE A 118 2.56 13.42 17.25
C ILE A 118 2.70 14.91 16.91
N SER A 119 3.49 15.67 17.68
CA SER A 119 3.78 17.08 17.40
C SER A 119 4.93 17.26 16.42
N CYS A 120 5.90 16.34 16.42
CA CYS A 120 7.05 16.37 15.51
C CYS A 120 6.71 15.75 14.15
N PHE A 121 5.95 14.66 14.18
CA PHE A 121 5.69 13.79 13.04
C PHE A 121 4.21 13.77 12.71
N ASP A 122 3.95 13.76 11.41
CA ASP A 122 2.62 13.58 10.89
C ASP A 122 2.29 12.10 10.94
N MET A 123 1.53 11.70 11.95
CA MET A 123 1.17 10.30 12.22
C MET A 123 0.13 9.74 11.25
N ARG A 124 -0.29 10.52 10.24
CA ARG A 124 -1.22 10.02 9.23
C ARG A 124 -0.52 9.04 8.32
N PRO A 125 -1.21 7.97 7.88
CA PRO A 125 -0.60 7.03 6.96
C PRO A 125 -0.30 7.74 5.63
N ARG A 126 0.82 7.38 5.01
CA ARG A 126 1.25 7.90 3.70
C ARG A 126 0.47 7.26 2.57
N LEU A 127 -0.84 7.49 2.56
CA LEU A 127 -1.77 6.92 1.59
C LEU A 127 -2.33 8.00 0.67
N SER A 128 -2.34 7.73 -0.63
CA SER A 128 -3.01 8.57 -1.62
C SER A 128 -4.51 8.63 -1.35
N ASN A 129 -5.13 9.80 -1.52
CA ASN A 129 -6.57 10.00 -1.35
C ASN A 129 -7.09 9.60 0.05
N TYR A 130 -6.23 9.61 1.07
CA TYR A 130 -6.59 9.28 2.45
C TYR A 130 -7.77 10.11 2.97
N TYR A 131 -7.81 11.43 2.71
CA TYR A 131 -8.93 12.25 3.16
C TYR A 131 -10.26 11.87 2.51
N LEU A 132 -10.24 11.59 1.20
CA LEU A 132 -11.45 11.13 0.51
C LEU A 132 -11.94 9.81 1.12
N GLU A 133 -11.00 8.91 1.42
CA GLU A 133 -11.29 7.65 2.08
C GLU A 133 -11.85 7.85 3.52
N MET A 134 -11.33 8.83 4.27
CA MET A 134 -11.88 9.20 5.59
C MET A 134 -13.26 9.86 5.49
N ASP A 135 -13.52 10.65 4.44
CA ASP A 135 -14.84 11.24 4.19
C ASP A 135 -15.86 10.15 3.85
N LEU A 136 -15.48 9.15 3.04
CA LEU A 136 -16.28 7.96 2.76
C LEU A 136 -16.57 7.16 4.03
N ARG A 137 -15.54 6.92 4.86
CA ARG A 137 -15.69 6.29 6.18
C ARG A 137 -16.73 7.03 7.04
N ASN A 138 -16.61 8.35 7.15
CA ASN A 138 -17.51 9.15 7.99
C ASN A 138 -18.96 9.11 7.46
N SER A 139 -19.13 9.12 6.15
CA SER A 139 -20.43 8.98 5.51
C SER A 139 -21.07 7.61 5.78
N LEU A 140 -20.33 6.50 5.58
CA LEU A 140 -20.83 5.16 5.90
C LEU A 140 -21.13 5.00 7.39
N TYR A 141 -20.24 5.49 8.25
CA TYR A 141 -20.45 5.45 9.69
C TYR A 141 -21.75 6.15 10.09
N GLY A 142 -22.03 7.33 9.50
CA GLY A 142 -23.28 8.06 9.71
C GLY A 142 -24.52 7.24 9.35
N VAL A 143 -24.49 6.49 8.24
CA VAL A 143 -25.60 5.60 7.85
C VAL A 143 -25.74 4.43 8.83
N ILE A 144 -24.62 3.80 9.24
CA ILE A 144 -24.62 2.66 10.16
C ILE A 144 -25.24 3.03 11.50
N ILE A 145 -24.78 4.11 12.14
CA ILE A 145 -25.28 4.49 13.47
C ILE A 145 -26.73 4.99 13.47
N GLN A 146 -27.22 5.46 12.31
CA GLN A 146 -28.64 5.83 12.16
C GLN A 146 -29.55 4.62 12.03
N GLN A 147 -29.05 3.52 11.47
CA GLN A 147 -29.85 2.32 11.17
C GLN A 147 -29.74 1.23 12.23
N PHE A 148 -28.62 1.14 12.93
CA PHE A 148 -28.31 0.00 13.81
C PHE A 148 -27.96 0.42 15.23
N GLU A 149 -28.44 -0.37 16.18
CA GLU A 149 -28.04 -0.29 17.60
C GLU A 149 -26.71 -1.04 17.78
N THR A 150 -25.73 -0.41 18.45
CA THR A 150 -24.45 -1.04 18.80
C THR A 150 -24.57 -1.78 20.13
N LEU A 151 -24.14 -3.05 20.16
CA LEU A 151 -24.18 -3.93 21.33
C LEU A 151 -22.82 -3.96 22.03
N TYR A 152 -22.60 -3.01 22.96
CA TYR A 152 -21.34 -2.87 23.69
C TYR A 152 -21.02 -4.05 24.63
N ASP A 153 -22.04 -4.69 25.19
CA ASP A 153 -21.90 -5.79 26.17
C ASP A 153 -22.15 -7.18 25.56
N HIS A 154 -22.02 -7.32 24.24
CA HIS A 154 -22.26 -8.61 23.59
C HIS A 154 -21.23 -9.66 24.05
N PRO A 155 -21.63 -10.88 24.45
CA PRO A 155 -20.73 -11.87 25.06
C PRO A 155 -19.59 -12.33 24.15
N LYS A 156 -19.77 -12.27 22.82
CA LYS A 156 -18.72 -12.58 21.85
C LYS A 156 -17.78 -11.40 21.52
N LEU A 157 -18.01 -10.19 22.06
CA LEU A 157 -17.20 -9.02 21.70
C LEU A 157 -15.72 -9.19 22.04
N GLU A 158 -15.41 -9.66 23.26
CA GLU A 158 -14.03 -9.88 23.70
C GLU A 158 -13.31 -10.92 22.82
N LEU A 159 -13.98 -12.04 22.52
CA LEU A 159 -13.49 -13.05 21.60
C LEU A 159 -13.22 -12.46 20.21
N SER A 160 -14.17 -11.69 19.66
CA SER A 160 -13.99 -11.02 18.37
C SER A 160 -12.76 -10.11 18.36
N GLN A 161 -12.55 -9.29 19.40
CA GLN A 161 -11.36 -8.43 19.49
C GLN A 161 -10.07 -9.26 19.57
N LYS A 162 -10.07 -10.36 20.31
CA LYS A 162 -8.90 -11.26 20.39
C LYS A 162 -8.57 -11.87 19.03
N LEU A 163 -9.58 -12.34 18.30
CA LEU A 163 -9.40 -12.89 16.95
C LEU A 163 -8.93 -11.81 15.98
N LEU A 164 -9.44 -10.58 16.07
CA LEU A 164 -8.92 -9.45 15.30
C LEU A 164 -7.44 -9.23 15.54
N GLN A 165 -6.97 -9.21 16.79
CA GLN A 165 -5.55 -9.07 17.08
C GLN A 165 -4.71 -10.24 16.54
N LYS A 166 -5.23 -11.49 16.61
CA LYS A 166 -4.59 -12.64 15.96
C LYS A 166 -4.45 -12.42 14.44
N VAL A 167 -5.51 -11.96 13.79
CA VAL A 167 -5.53 -11.68 12.35
C VAL A 167 -4.53 -10.60 11.97
N LEU A 168 -4.49 -9.49 12.71
CA LEU A 168 -3.58 -8.37 12.42
C LEU A 168 -2.11 -8.75 12.61
N ASN A 169 -1.79 -9.47 13.68
CA ASN A 169 -0.41 -9.88 13.98
C ASN A 169 0.16 -10.89 12.98
N ASN A 170 -0.71 -11.68 12.35
CA ASN A 170 -0.32 -12.69 11.36
C ASN A 170 -0.85 -12.37 9.96
N TRP A 171 -1.12 -11.08 9.70
CA TRP A 171 -1.66 -10.66 8.41
C TRP A 171 -0.67 -10.93 7.28
N VAL A 172 -1.20 -11.11 6.08
CA VAL A 172 -0.38 -11.50 4.92
C VAL A 172 0.43 -10.34 4.35
N GLU A 173 0.11 -9.11 4.75
CA GLU A 173 0.71 -7.85 4.33
C GLU A 173 1.03 -6.95 5.53
N GLU A 174 1.87 -5.94 5.34
CA GLU A 174 2.00 -4.79 6.24
C GLU A 174 0.67 -4.05 6.35
N ILE A 175 0.24 -3.85 7.60
CA ILE A 175 -1.01 -3.20 7.95
C ILE A 175 -0.89 -1.68 7.74
N LYS A 176 -1.87 -1.08 7.05
CA LYS A 176 -1.86 0.35 6.69
C LYS A 176 -2.48 1.26 7.76
N TYR A 177 -3.20 0.71 8.72
CA TYR A 177 -3.92 1.46 9.74
C TYR A 177 -3.72 0.87 11.15
N ASP A 178 -3.56 1.73 12.15
CA ASP A 178 -3.24 1.27 13.51
C ASP A 178 -4.46 1.02 14.42
N ASN A 179 -5.64 1.53 14.05
CA ASN A 179 -6.80 1.65 14.96
C ASN A 179 -7.93 0.66 14.63
N TYR A 180 -7.57 -0.62 14.49
CA TYR A 180 -8.56 -1.67 14.26
C TYR A 180 -9.42 -1.95 15.48
N ARG A 181 -10.74 -2.11 15.26
CA ARG A 181 -11.69 -2.51 16.30
C ARG A 181 -12.91 -3.19 15.70
N ILE A 182 -13.50 -4.10 16.47
CA ILE A 182 -14.81 -4.69 16.14
C ILE A 182 -15.93 -4.02 16.93
N GLU A 183 -17.05 -3.76 16.26
CA GLU A 183 -18.31 -3.33 16.84
C GLU A 183 -19.41 -4.33 16.42
N ILE A 184 -20.29 -4.68 17.36
CA ILE A 184 -21.36 -5.65 17.10
C ILE A 184 -22.67 -4.90 16.95
N LEU A 185 -23.35 -5.11 15.81
CA LEU A 185 -24.58 -4.42 15.47
C LEU A 185 -25.78 -5.35 15.66
N LYS A 186 -26.81 -4.87 16.35
CA LYS A 186 -28.06 -5.61 16.53
C LYS A 186 -28.81 -5.71 15.20
N SER A 187 -28.90 -6.91 14.65
CA SER A 187 -29.61 -7.18 13.40
C SER A 187 -30.00 -8.65 13.32
N ALA A 188 -31.18 -8.93 12.76
CA ALA A 188 -31.65 -10.27 12.42
C ALA A 188 -31.21 -10.73 11.01
N ILE A 189 -30.51 -9.86 10.29
CA ILE A 189 -29.94 -10.13 8.97
C ILE A 189 -28.43 -10.27 9.14
N PRO A 190 -27.83 -11.39 8.68
CA PRO A 190 -26.39 -11.58 8.77
C PRO A 190 -25.69 -10.65 7.79
N PHE A 191 -24.72 -9.90 8.29
CA PHE A 191 -23.79 -9.09 7.50
C PHE A 191 -22.52 -8.81 8.32
N SER A 192 -21.46 -8.46 7.61
CA SER A 192 -20.27 -7.81 8.11
C SER A 192 -19.89 -6.68 7.16
N TRP A 193 -19.30 -5.62 7.71
CA TRP A 193 -18.75 -4.50 6.96
C TRP A 193 -17.45 -4.03 7.58
N SER A 194 -16.64 -3.38 6.77
CA SER A 194 -15.39 -2.75 7.18
C SER A 194 -15.33 -1.33 6.63
N LEU A 195 -14.82 -0.43 7.46
CA LEU A 195 -14.56 0.95 7.08
C LEU A 195 -13.06 1.24 7.15
N PRO A 196 -12.56 2.15 6.30
CA PRO A 196 -11.19 2.64 6.38
C PRO A 196 -10.80 3.08 7.79
N GLY A 197 -9.54 2.88 8.14
CA GLY A 197 -9.05 3.09 9.50
C GLY A 197 -9.36 1.94 10.46
N GLY A 198 -9.80 0.78 9.97
CA GLY A 198 -9.85 -0.48 10.74
C GLY A 198 -11.14 -0.76 11.52
N SER A 199 -12.23 -0.02 11.26
CA SER A 199 -13.50 -0.26 11.97
C SER A 199 -14.25 -1.40 11.30
N ILE A 200 -14.47 -2.50 12.01
CA ILE A 200 -15.18 -3.68 11.50
C ILE A 200 -16.50 -3.83 12.26
N TYR A 201 -17.59 -4.00 11.52
CA TYR A 201 -18.93 -4.16 12.07
C TYR A 201 -19.44 -5.55 11.76
N ILE A 202 -19.94 -6.26 12.77
CA ILE A 202 -20.48 -7.61 12.61
C ILE A 202 -21.89 -7.64 13.18
N SER A 203 -22.86 -8.09 12.39
CA SER A 203 -24.23 -8.27 12.89
C SER A 203 -24.31 -9.38 13.95
N SER A 204 -25.20 -9.21 14.93
CA SER A 204 -25.51 -10.24 15.94
C SER A 204 -25.94 -11.56 15.30
N GLU A 205 -26.70 -11.52 14.20
CA GLU A 205 -27.14 -12.73 13.51
C GLU A 205 -25.98 -13.48 12.85
N LEU A 206 -25.02 -12.78 12.23
CA LEU A 206 -23.85 -13.45 11.65
C LEU A 206 -23.00 -14.14 12.72
N LEU A 207 -22.86 -13.51 13.89
CA LEU A 207 -22.19 -14.12 15.04
C LEU A 207 -22.91 -15.36 15.59
N ASN A 208 -24.25 -15.36 15.55
CA ASN A 208 -25.06 -16.51 15.95
C ASN A 208 -24.95 -17.67 14.95
N MET A 209 -24.64 -17.39 13.69
CA MET A 209 -24.41 -18.43 12.67
C MET A 209 -23.04 -19.12 12.80
N CYS A 210 -22.08 -18.47 13.47
CA CYS A 210 -20.75 -19.01 13.70
C CYS A 210 -20.78 -20.06 14.82
N GLU A 211 -20.41 -21.30 14.47
CA GLU A 211 -20.33 -22.44 15.40
C GLU A 211 -18.89 -22.69 15.88
N TYR A 212 -17.92 -22.19 15.14
CA TYR A 212 -16.49 -22.31 15.46
C TYR A 212 -15.82 -20.94 15.45
N ASP A 213 -14.84 -20.73 16.32
CA ASP A 213 -14.03 -19.51 16.36
C ASP A 213 -13.35 -19.25 15.01
N SER A 214 -12.98 -20.31 14.29
CA SER A 214 -12.37 -20.21 12.96
C SER A 214 -13.31 -19.62 11.90
N GLU A 215 -14.63 -19.80 12.04
CA GLU A 215 -15.62 -19.17 11.15
C GLU A 215 -15.72 -17.67 11.41
N LEU A 216 -15.61 -17.25 12.67
CA LEU A 216 -15.55 -15.83 13.03
C LEU A 216 -14.22 -15.22 12.60
N GLU A 217 -13.11 -15.93 12.83
CA GLU A 217 -11.77 -15.50 12.45
C GLU A 217 -11.67 -15.23 10.94
N VAL A 218 -12.20 -16.11 10.10
CA VAL A 218 -12.14 -15.91 8.65
C VAL A 218 -13.05 -14.77 8.16
N ILE A 219 -14.19 -14.51 8.83
CA ILE A 219 -15.00 -13.32 8.56
C ILE A 219 -14.17 -12.07 8.86
N ILE A 220 -13.48 -12.05 10.00
CA ILE A 220 -12.63 -10.92 10.41
C ILE A 220 -11.47 -10.75 9.41
N ALA A 221 -10.78 -11.83 9.03
CA ALA A 221 -9.72 -11.81 8.02
C ALA A 221 -10.21 -11.21 6.69
N ARG A 222 -11.39 -11.61 6.21
CA ARG A 222 -11.99 -11.05 5.00
C ARG A 222 -12.26 -9.55 5.14
N GLU A 223 -12.79 -9.11 6.28
CA GLU A 223 -13.03 -7.67 6.51
C GLU A 223 -11.73 -6.87 6.64
N VAL A 224 -10.67 -7.44 7.24
CA VAL A 224 -9.33 -6.84 7.23
C VAL A 224 -8.81 -6.69 5.80
N ALA A 225 -9.03 -7.69 4.93
CA ALA A 225 -8.65 -7.60 3.52
C ALA A 225 -9.37 -6.43 2.79
N HIS A 226 -10.65 -6.20 3.05
CA HIS A 226 -11.36 -5.05 2.45
C HIS A 226 -10.77 -3.71 2.88
N VAL A 227 -10.38 -3.56 4.16
CA VAL A 227 -9.70 -2.35 4.65
C VAL A 227 -8.34 -2.20 4.00
N GLU A 228 -7.51 -3.25 4.05
CA GLU A 228 -6.13 -3.22 3.59
C GLU A 228 -6.01 -3.05 2.07
N ARG A 229 -6.98 -3.56 1.31
CA ARG A 229 -7.09 -3.34 -0.13
C ARG A 229 -7.88 -2.10 -0.51
N ARG A 230 -8.33 -1.31 0.47
CA ARG A 230 -9.00 -0.02 0.28
C ARG A 230 -10.20 -0.17 -0.68
N HIS A 231 -10.94 -1.27 -0.57
CA HIS A 231 -12.04 -1.62 -1.47
C HIS A 231 -13.14 -0.55 -1.47
N LEU A 232 -13.33 0.17 -0.37
CA LEU A 232 -14.25 1.32 -0.30
C LEU A 232 -13.85 2.45 -1.25
N LEU A 233 -12.57 2.83 -1.25
CA LEU A 233 -12.06 3.87 -2.15
C LEU A 233 -12.17 3.42 -3.61
N GLN A 234 -11.79 2.17 -3.91
CA GLN A 234 -11.89 1.61 -5.26
C GLN A 234 -13.33 1.59 -5.78
N ALA A 235 -14.29 1.14 -4.96
CA ALA A 235 -15.70 1.11 -5.31
C ALA A 235 -16.25 2.53 -5.56
N TYR A 236 -15.85 3.50 -4.75
CA TYR A 236 -16.24 4.90 -4.95
C TYR A 236 -15.67 5.47 -6.26
N GLN A 237 -14.36 5.30 -6.50
CA GLN A 237 -13.72 5.78 -7.74
C GLN A 237 -14.38 5.17 -8.98
N LYS A 238 -14.64 3.86 -8.96
CA LYS A 238 -15.37 3.18 -10.03
C LYS A 238 -16.77 3.77 -10.24
N SER A 239 -17.51 4.04 -9.16
CA SER A 239 -18.84 4.65 -9.27
C SER A 239 -18.80 6.05 -9.89
N GLN A 240 -17.73 6.82 -9.63
CA GLN A 240 -17.51 8.13 -10.23
C GLN A 240 -17.12 8.02 -11.71
N ASP A 241 -16.28 7.05 -12.08
CA ASP A 241 -15.93 6.79 -13.48
C ASP A 241 -17.16 6.35 -14.28
N ASP A 242 -17.99 5.47 -13.71
CA ASP A 242 -19.23 5.03 -14.33
C ASP A 242 -20.23 6.21 -14.46
N ALA A 243 -20.35 7.04 -13.43
CA ALA A 243 -21.20 8.24 -13.45
C ALA A 243 -20.71 9.31 -14.44
N THR A 244 -19.40 9.52 -14.55
CA THR A 244 -18.82 10.44 -15.54
C THR A 244 -18.93 9.89 -16.95
N ALA A 245 -18.78 8.58 -17.17
CA ALA A 245 -19.04 7.95 -18.46
C ALA A 245 -20.50 8.12 -18.89
N ILE A 246 -21.45 7.94 -17.96
CA ILE A 246 -22.88 8.22 -18.20
C ILE A 246 -23.10 9.71 -18.46
N ALA A 247 -22.50 10.60 -17.66
CA ALA A 247 -22.61 12.04 -17.85
C ALA A 247 -22.03 12.47 -19.20
N ILE A 248 -20.88 11.92 -19.64
CA ILE A 248 -20.28 12.17 -20.96
C ILE A 248 -21.18 11.63 -22.09
N ALA A 249 -21.78 10.45 -21.92
CA ALA A 249 -22.75 9.91 -22.86
C ALA A 249 -24.02 10.78 -22.96
N LEU A 250 -24.39 11.47 -21.88
CA LEU A 250 -25.53 12.39 -21.81
C LEU A 250 -25.16 13.86 -22.17
N THR A 251 -23.89 14.25 -22.06
CA THR A 251 -23.37 15.61 -22.32
C THR A 251 -22.90 15.83 -23.76
N PHE A 252 -23.60 15.21 -24.73
CA PHE A 252 -23.99 15.96 -25.92
C PHE A 252 -25.03 17.05 -25.60
N VAL A 253 -25.49 17.17 -24.35
CA VAL A 253 -26.36 18.24 -23.86
C VAL A 253 -25.84 18.82 -22.53
N SER A 254 -25.34 20.06 -22.61
CA SER A 254 -25.11 21.04 -21.53
C SER A 254 -23.89 20.87 -20.60
N LEU A 255 -23.21 22.00 -20.41
CA LEU A 255 -21.96 22.18 -19.70
C LEU A 255 -22.19 22.96 -18.39
N ALA A 256 -21.41 22.59 -17.37
CA ALA A 256 -20.97 23.39 -16.22
C ALA A 256 -21.99 23.79 -15.13
N THR A 257 -21.77 23.27 -13.91
CA THR A 257 -22.10 23.98 -12.67
C THR A 257 -21.05 23.74 -11.58
N GLN A 258 -20.81 24.79 -10.78
CA GLN A 258 -19.99 24.76 -9.57
C GLN A 258 -20.66 23.87 -8.53
N THR A 259 -19.93 22.91 -7.95
CA THR A 259 -20.47 21.96 -6.96
C THR A 259 -20.60 22.58 -5.58
N ASP A 260 -21.84 22.74 -5.10
CA ASP A 260 -22.16 23.12 -3.72
C ASP A 260 -21.73 22.01 -2.74
N MET A 261 -21.18 22.38 -1.57
CA MET A 261 -20.76 21.39 -0.57
C MET A 261 -21.89 20.51 -0.04
N SER A 262 -23.14 21.00 -0.04
CA SER A 262 -24.32 20.19 0.32
C SER A 262 -24.54 19.05 -0.67
N SER A 263 -24.34 19.29 -1.97
CA SER A 263 -24.49 18.28 -3.03
C SER A 263 -23.47 17.16 -2.92
N VAL A 264 -22.24 17.47 -2.47
CA VAL A 264 -21.18 16.48 -2.26
C VAL A 264 -21.52 15.56 -1.09
N VAL A 265 -22.02 16.11 0.02
CA VAL A 265 -22.43 15.32 1.20
C VAL A 265 -23.59 14.40 0.86
N GLU A 266 -24.60 14.89 0.12
CA GLU A 266 -25.72 14.07 -0.32
C GLU A 266 -25.28 12.92 -1.23
N ALA A 267 -24.43 13.19 -2.22
CA ALA A 267 -23.90 12.18 -3.13
C ALA A 267 -23.11 11.08 -2.39
N LEU A 268 -22.26 11.46 -1.43
CA LEU A 268 -21.54 10.51 -0.58
C LEU A 268 -22.50 9.68 0.27
N GLY A 269 -23.53 10.29 0.85
CA GLY A 269 -24.56 9.60 1.62
C GLY A 269 -25.33 8.56 0.78
N GLN A 270 -25.74 8.93 -0.43
CA GLN A 270 -26.42 8.03 -1.36
C GLN A 270 -25.53 6.86 -1.78
N PHE A 271 -24.27 7.12 -2.13
CA PHE A 271 -23.28 6.07 -2.41
C PHE A 271 -23.14 5.11 -1.23
N SER A 272 -23.00 5.65 -0.02
CA SER A 272 -22.83 4.88 1.22
C SER A 272 -24.01 3.95 1.49
N TYR A 273 -25.23 4.49 1.38
CA TYR A 273 -26.47 3.72 1.55
C TYR A 273 -26.58 2.60 0.51
N ASN A 274 -26.30 2.91 -0.76
CA ASN A 274 -26.32 1.93 -1.83
C ASN A 274 -25.29 0.83 -1.61
N LEU A 275 -24.06 1.19 -1.21
CA LEU A 275 -22.97 0.26 -0.99
C LEU A 275 -23.24 -0.68 0.19
N LEU A 276 -23.77 -0.19 1.31
CA LEU A 276 -24.18 -1.06 2.42
C LEU A 276 -25.23 -2.08 1.95
N GLY A 277 -26.09 -1.69 1.00
CA GLY A 277 -27.12 -2.57 0.47
C GLY A 277 -26.63 -3.58 -0.58
N SER A 278 -25.83 -3.13 -1.56
CA SER A 278 -25.32 -3.97 -2.64
C SER A 278 -24.07 -4.77 -2.26
N GLY A 279 -23.32 -4.27 -1.28
CA GLY A 279 -21.92 -4.61 -1.01
C GLY A 279 -20.99 -4.27 -2.18
N PHE A 280 -19.78 -4.83 -2.15
CA PHE A 280 -18.78 -4.61 -3.17
C PHE A 280 -19.05 -5.40 -4.44
N ASP A 281 -18.44 -4.95 -5.54
CA ASP A 281 -18.41 -5.73 -6.77
C ASP A 281 -17.69 -7.06 -6.54
N ARG A 282 -18.21 -8.11 -7.18
CA ARG A 282 -17.70 -9.50 -7.07
C ARG A 282 -16.18 -9.60 -7.13
N LYS A 283 -15.53 -8.85 -8.01
CA LYS A 283 -14.06 -8.80 -8.15
C LYS A 283 -13.33 -8.49 -6.84
N LEU A 284 -13.83 -7.51 -6.09
CA LEU A 284 -13.28 -7.09 -4.79
C LEU A 284 -13.62 -8.12 -3.70
N GLU A 285 -14.79 -8.74 -3.78
CA GLU A 285 -15.18 -9.85 -2.91
C GLU A 285 -14.26 -11.06 -3.07
N GLU A 286 -13.95 -11.45 -4.31
CA GLU A 286 -13.03 -12.54 -4.62
C GLU A 286 -11.59 -12.25 -4.15
N GLU A 287 -11.15 -10.99 -4.25
CA GLU A 287 -9.84 -10.57 -3.75
C GLU A 287 -9.78 -10.69 -2.21
N ALA A 288 -10.83 -10.25 -1.52
CA ALA A 288 -10.93 -10.37 -0.07
C ALA A 288 -11.00 -11.84 0.39
N ASP A 289 -11.75 -12.69 -0.32
CA ASP A 289 -11.82 -14.13 -0.07
C ASP A 289 -10.46 -14.80 -0.25
N ALA A 290 -9.75 -14.50 -1.35
CA ALA A 290 -8.43 -15.03 -1.61
C ALA A 290 -7.46 -14.69 -0.47
N LEU A 291 -7.40 -13.42 -0.05
CA LEU A 291 -6.53 -12.97 1.05
C LEU A 291 -6.88 -13.60 2.39
N ALA A 292 -8.17 -13.76 2.70
CA ALA A 292 -8.60 -14.47 3.88
C ALA A 292 -8.17 -15.95 3.85
N MET A 293 -8.23 -16.61 2.70
CA MET A 293 -7.76 -18.00 2.58
C MET A 293 -6.23 -18.11 2.65
N ILE A 294 -5.50 -17.18 2.05
CA ILE A 294 -4.03 -17.14 2.16
C ILE A 294 -3.64 -16.95 3.63
N TYR A 295 -4.32 -16.05 4.35
CA TYR A 295 -4.17 -15.88 5.79
C TYR A 295 -4.38 -17.21 6.53
N LEU A 296 -5.50 -17.91 6.30
CA LEU A 296 -5.77 -19.18 6.95
C LEU A 296 -4.70 -20.24 6.65
N ILE A 297 -4.28 -20.34 5.38
CA ILE A 297 -3.32 -21.35 4.96
C ILE A 297 -1.94 -21.09 5.56
N ARG A 298 -1.46 -19.83 5.52
CA ARG A 298 -0.16 -19.43 6.09
C ARG A 298 -0.07 -19.63 7.59
N ASN A 299 -1.21 -19.56 8.28
CA ASN A 299 -1.31 -19.74 9.72
C ASN A 299 -1.68 -21.16 10.14
N GLU A 300 -1.73 -22.11 9.21
CA GLU A 300 -2.17 -23.51 9.44
C GLU A 300 -3.57 -23.61 10.08
N ASP A 301 -4.40 -22.58 9.90
CA ASP A 301 -5.76 -22.53 10.41
C ASP A 301 -6.74 -23.34 9.52
N ASP A 302 -7.98 -23.52 9.99
CA ASP A 302 -8.98 -24.29 9.26
C ASP A 302 -9.42 -23.61 7.96
N LYS A 303 -8.81 -24.08 6.86
CA LYS A 303 -9.03 -23.65 5.47
C LYS A 303 -10.48 -23.77 5.00
N ASN A 304 -11.30 -24.62 5.64
CA ASN A 304 -12.71 -24.80 5.29
C ASN A 304 -13.65 -23.79 5.96
N SER A 305 -13.14 -22.93 6.85
CA SER A 305 -13.96 -21.99 7.61
C SER A 305 -14.73 -21.02 6.70
N LEU A 306 -14.07 -20.49 5.65
CA LEU A 306 -14.73 -19.60 4.69
C LEU A 306 -15.82 -20.33 3.91
N LEU A 307 -15.51 -21.56 3.47
CA LEU A 307 -16.46 -22.37 2.73
C LEU A 307 -17.72 -22.67 3.57
N ARG A 308 -17.55 -23.04 4.85
CA ARG A 308 -18.68 -23.32 5.76
C ARG A 308 -19.59 -22.11 5.93
N ILE A 309 -19.04 -20.93 6.20
CA ILE A 309 -19.88 -19.74 6.42
C ILE A 309 -20.63 -19.35 5.14
N LEU A 310 -19.98 -19.43 3.97
CA LEU A 310 -20.62 -19.13 2.69
C LEU A 310 -21.72 -20.15 2.36
N GLU A 311 -21.51 -21.44 2.63
CA GLU A 311 -22.56 -22.46 2.45
C GLU A 311 -23.74 -22.25 3.41
N LYS A 312 -23.50 -21.88 4.67
CA LYS A 312 -24.55 -21.49 5.64
C LYS A 312 -25.37 -20.30 5.12
N LEU A 313 -24.70 -19.27 4.60
CA LEU A 313 -25.35 -18.09 4.03
C LEU A 313 -26.16 -18.44 2.78
N LYS A 314 -25.61 -19.23 1.86
CA LYS A 314 -26.31 -19.74 0.68
C LYS A 314 -27.58 -20.51 1.07
N TYR A 315 -27.49 -21.42 2.04
CA TYR A 315 -28.63 -22.21 2.50
C TYR A 315 -29.72 -21.33 3.12
N ARG A 316 -29.33 -20.35 3.96
CA ARG A 316 -30.25 -19.37 4.55
C ARG A 316 -30.97 -18.56 3.47
N THR A 317 -30.24 -18.06 2.48
CA THR A 317 -30.82 -17.23 1.41
C THR A 317 -31.81 -18.02 0.54
N ASN A 318 -31.52 -19.30 0.27
CA ASN A 318 -32.43 -20.17 -0.48
C ASN A 318 -33.70 -20.55 0.29
N THR A 319 -33.62 -20.72 1.61
CA THR A 319 -34.77 -21.15 2.44
C THR A 319 -35.69 -20.02 2.86
N ARG A 320 -35.25 -18.76 2.73
CA ARG A 320 -36.02 -17.55 3.09
C ARG A 320 -36.40 -16.73 1.86
N VAL A 321 -37.01 -17.39 0.87
CA VAL A 321 -37.47 -16.78 -0.39
C VAL A 321 -38.38 -15.57 -0.11
N GLY A 322 -38.03 -14.40 -0.66
CA GLY A 322 -38.70 -13.11 -0.41
C GLY A 322 -38.01 -12.20 0.61
N SER A 323 -37.13 -12.75 1.46
CA SER A 323 -36.17 -11.96 2.25
C SER A 323 -34.97 -11.66 1.36
N THR A 324 -35.07 -10.67 0.47
CA THR A 324 -33.87 -10.21 -0.24
C THR A 324 -32.91 -9.62 0.80
N ASN A 325 -31.89 -10.37 1.22
CA ASN A 325 -30.80 -9.87 2.06
C ASN A 325 -29.95 -8.90 1.22
N ARG A 326 -30.49 -7.71 1.00
CA ARG A 326 -29.84 -6.59 0.31
C ARG A 326 -29.08 -5.73 1.34
N LEU A 327 -28.41 -6.35 2.30
CA LEU A 327 -27.67 -5.63 3.36
C LEU A 327 -26.18 -6.00 3.36
N SER A 328 -25.69 -6.86 2.47
CA SER A 328 -24.25 -7.06 2.24
C SER A 328 -24.02 -7.98 1.04
N ALA A 329 -22.98 -7.69 0.23
CA ALA A 329 -22.48 -8.60 -0.82
C ALA A 329 -22.06 -9.96 -0.25
N PHE A 330 -21.63 -10.01 1.03
CA PHE A 330 -21.37 -11.25 1.75
C PHE A 330 -22.59 -12.18 1.82
N THR A 331 -23.80 -11.66 1.55
CA THR A 331 -25.06 -12.42 1.64
C THR A 331 -25.86 -12.45 0.33
N ASN A 332 -25.32 -11.90 -0.76
CA ASN A 332 -26.02 -11.78 -2.03
C ASN A 332 -25.99 -13.10 -2.83
N ALA A 333 -27.16 -13.68 -3.12
CA ALA A 333 -27.34 -15.08 -3.52
C ALA A 333 -26.66 -15.52 -4.84
N PRO A 334 -26.75 -14.76 -5.96
CA PRO A 334 -26.12 -15.17 -7.22
C PRO A 334 -24.58 -15.16 -7.15
N ASP A 335 -24.03 -14.29 -6.31
CA ASP A 335 -22.60 -14.13 -6.10
C ASP A 335 -22.01 -15.25 -5.22
N LEU A 336 -22.76 -15.66 -4.19
CA LEU A 336 -22.36 -16.72 -3.25
C LEU A 336 -22.04 -18.06 -3.93
N VAL A 337 -22.84 -18.50 -4.91
CA VAL A 337 -22.59 -19.78 -5.59
C VAL A 337 -21.27 -19.75 -6.36
N ALA A 338 -21.00 -18.64 -7.03
CA ALA A 338 -19.81 -18.48 -7.85
C ALA A 338 -18.54 -18.41 -6.99
N ARG A 339 -18.60 -17.65 -5.87
CA ARG A 339 -17.53 -17.59 -4.86
C ARG A 339 -17.29 -18.93 -4.16
N ILE A 340 -18.35 -19.67 -3.82
CA ILE A 340 -18.22 -21.04 -3.25
C ILE A 340 -17.47 -21.97 -4.20
N ASN A 341 -17.80 -21.95 -5.50
CA ASN A 341 -17.11 -22.79 -6.48
C ASN A 341 -15.63 -22.37 -6.63
N GLN A 342 -15.36 -21.07 -6.66
CA GLN A 342 -14.02 -20.54 -6.69
C GLN A 342 -13.19 -21.03 -5.49
N ILE A 343 -13.72 -20.90 -4.27
CA ILE A 343 -13.08 -21.38 -3.03
C ILE A 343 -12.85 -22.90 -3.06
N LYS A 344 -13.80 -23.68 -3.59
CA LYS A 344 -13.63 -25.14 -3.74
C LYS A 344 -12.53 -25.51 -4.73
N SER A 345 -12.35 -24.72 -5.78
CA SER A 345 -11.28 -24.91 -6.78
C SER A 345 -9.94 -24.31 -6.36
N ALA A 346 -9.92 -23.55 -5.25
CA ALA A 346 -8.76 -22.77 -4.88
C ALA A 346 -7.58 -23.64 -4.44
N GLN A 347 -6.40 -23.32 -4.96
CA GLN A 347 -5.14 -23.96 -4.61
C GLN A 347 -4.12 -22.89 -4.23
N LEU A 348 -3.41 -23.10 -3.13
CA LEU A 348 -2.24 -22.30 -2.79
C LEU A 348 -0.99 -23.13 -3.07
N VAL A 349 -0.15 -22.62 -3.96
CA VAL A 349 1.15 -23.20 -4.29
C VAL A 349 2.21 -22.35 -3.60
N GLU A 350 2.87 -22.95 -2.62
CA GLU A 350 4.07 -22.39 -2.01
C GLU A 350 5.27 -22.71 -2.91
N ILE A 351 6.15 -21.73 -3.11
CA ILE A 351 7.39 -21.87 -3.85
C ILE A 351 8.51 -21.96 -2.82
N GLU A 352 9.30 -23.04 -2.87
CA GLU A 352 10.39 -23.30 -1.92
C GLU A 352 11.41 -22.16 -1.85
N ASN A 353 11.70 -21.55 -2.99
CA ASN A 353 12.61 -20.41 -3.10
C ASN A 353 11.82 -19.16 -3.46
N GLU A 354 12.11 -18.07 -2.74
CA GLU A 354 11.53 -16.76 -3.04
C GLU A 354 11.88 -16.36 -4.48
N ILE A 355 10.85 -16.04 -5.24
CA ILE A 355 10.99 -15.60 -6.62
C ILE A 355 11.20 -14.09 -6.61
N ILE A 356 12.35 -13.62 -7.08
CA ILE A 356 12.70 -12.20 -7.08
C ILE A 356 12.69 -11.67 -8.51
N LEU A 357 11.85 -10.68 -8.75
CA LEU A 357 11.76 -9.91 -9.98
C LEU A 357 12.48 -8.57 -9.79
N ILE A 358 13.47 -8.30 -10.62
CA ILE A 358 14.24 -7.07 -10.56
C ILE A 358 13.88 -6.15 -11.72
N ALA A 359 13.59 -4.89 -11.43
CA ALA A 359 13.52 -3.84 -12.44
C ALA A 359 14.90 -3.62 -13.08
N ASN A 360 15.00 -3.96 -14.35
CA ASN A 360 16.17 -3.82 -15.20
C ASN A 360 16.03 -2.62 -16.15
N HIS A 361 17.17 -1.98 -16.40
CA HIS A 361 17.41 -1.01 -17.48
C HIS A 361 16.41 0.15 -17.54
N LEU A 362 16.85 1.33 -17.11
CA LEU A 362 16.13 2.56 -17.38
C LEU A 362 16.86 3.36 -18.47
N ASN A 363 16.10 3.88 -19.44
CA ASN A 363 16.58 4.98 -20.27
C ASN A 363 16.95 6.15 -19.34
N LYS A 364 17.97 6.94 -19.71
CA LYS A 364 18.32 8.17 -18.96
C LYS A 364 17.06 8.98 -18.73
N THR A 365 16.84 9.36 -17.47
CA THR A 365 15.79 10.30 -17.11
C THR A 365 16.07 11.68 -17.72
N LYS A 366 15.06 12.55 -17.79
CA LYS A 366 15.14 13.91 -18.31
C LYS A 366 16.16 14.76 -17.54
N ASP A 367 16.31 14.50 -16.25
CA ASP A 367 17.31 15.09 -15.35
C ASP A 367 18.67 14.35 -15.37
N GLY A 368 18.79 13.25 -16.12
CA GLY A 368 20.03 12.50 -16.32
C GLY A 368 20.41 11.52 -15.21
N LYS A 369 19.57 11.34 -14.18
CA LYS A 369 19.72 10.32 -13.13
C LYS A 369 19.69 8.91 -13.74
N LYS A 370 20.59 8.06 -13.26
CA LYS A 370 20.61 6.62 -13.55
C LYS A 370 20.31 5.88 -12.25
N PHE A 371 19.40 4.93 -12.31
CA PHE A 371 19.11 4.04 -11.20
C PHE A 371 19.91 2.76 -11.34
N GLU A 372 20.29 2.18 -10.22
CA GLU A 372 20.98 0.89 -10.20
C GLU A 372 20.01 -0.23 -10.60
N GLN A 373 20.56 -1.31 -11.14
CA GLN A 373 19.76 -2.51 -11.40
C GLN A 373 19.27 -3.07 -10.06
N GLY A 374 17.98 -3.41 -9.95
CA GLY A 374 17.43 -3.87 -8.67
C GLY A 374 16.88 -2.77 -7.78
N PHE A 375 16.89 -1.50 -8.21
CA PHE A 375 16.40 -0.41 -7.35
C PHE A 375 14.96 -0.64 -6.88
N ILE A 376 14.14 -1.23 -7.76
CA ILE A 376 12.86 -1.86 -7.42
C ILE A 376 13.02 -3.37 -7.60
N SER A 377 12.69 -4.12 -6.56
CA SER A 377 12.60 -5.58 -6.60
C SER A 377 11.22 -6.02 -6.10
N MET A 378 10.62 -7.01 -6.75
CA MET A 378 9.35 -7.60 -6.34
C MET A 378 9.59 -9.07 -6.04
N SER A 379 9.34 -9.50 -4.82
CA SER A 379 9.51 -10.87 -4.40
C SER A 379 8.17 -11.52 -4.07
N PHE A 380 8.04 -12.82 -4.33
CA PHE A 380 6.87 -13.59 -3.94
C PHE A 380 7.22 -15.07 -3.79
N ASN A 381 6.52 -15.75 -2.88
CA ASN A 381 6.67 -17.19 -2.64
C ASN A 381 5.31 -17.92 -2.54
N TYR A 382 4.20 -17.20 -2.70
CA TYR A 382 2.86 -17.79 -2.72
C TYR A 382 2.17 -17.48 -4.04
N ILE A 383 1.63 -18.53 -4.66
CA ILE A 383 0.76 -18.41 -5.82
C ILE A 383 -0.60 -18.98 -5.45
N PHE A 384 -1.62 -18.14 -5.56
CA PHE A 384 -3.00 -18.54 -5.37
C PHE A 384 -3.66 -18.78 -6.73
N ILE A 385 -4.33 -19.91 -6.89
CA ILE A 385 -4.95 -20.33 -8.15
C ILE A 385 -6.42 -20.61 -7.85
N ALA A 386 -7.34 -20.12 -8.68
CA ALA A 386 -8.72 -20.57 -8.64
C ALA A 386 -9.42 -20.40 -9.98
N GLU A 387 -10.50 -21.16 -10.18
CA GLU A 387 -11.36 -21.02 -11.36
C GLU A 387 -12.09 -19.66 -11.34
N SER A 388 -12.33 -19.11 -12.52
CA SER A 388 -13.12 -17.90 -12.64
C SER A 388 -14.58 -18.16 -12.33
N SER A 389 -15.12 -17.35 -11.44
CA SER A 389 -16.54 -17.33 -11.09
C SER A 389 -17.45 -16.90 -12.27
N THR A 390 -16.87 -16.28 -13.30
CA THR A 390 -17.59 -15.71 -14.46
C THR A 390 -17.43 -16.52 -15.74
N ASN A 391 -16.34 -17.26 -15.88
CA ASN A 391 -16.00 -17.95 -17.12
C ASN A 391 -15.38 -19.30 -16.81
N LYS A 392 -16.13 -20.38 -17.08
CA LYS A 392 -15.70 -21.76 -16.79
C LYS A 392 -14.41 -22.20 -17.47
N ASN A 393 -14.00 -21.54 -18.54
CA ASN A 393 -12.77 -21.90 -19.25
C ASN A 393 -11.56 -21.10 -18.73
N LYS A 394 -11.79 -20.06 -17.92
CA LYS A 394 -10.74 -19.22 -17.38
C LYS A 394 -10.49 -19.53 -15.92
N SER A 395 -9.23 -19.46 -15.58
CA SER A 395 -8.76 -19.44 -14.21
C SER A 395 -8.05 -18.12 -13.98
N TYR A 396 -7.80 -17.80 -12.72
CA TYR A 396 -6.89 -16.73 -12.39
C TYR A 396 -5.80 -17.22 -11.44
N VAL A 397 -4.64 -16.61 -11.61
CA VAL A 397 -3.44 -16.85 -10.83
C VAL A 397 -3.10 -15.54 -10.14
N THR A 398 -3.15 -15.53 -8.82
CA THR A 398 -2.78 -14.37 -8.01
C THR A 398 -1.38 -14.57 -7.44
N LEU A 399 -0.46 -13.71 -7.84
CA LEU A 399 0.89 -13.63 -7.28
C LEU A 399 0.87 -12.69 -6.07
N LEU A 400 1.38 -13.14 -4.93
CA LEU A 400 1.34 -12.38 -3.68
C LEU A 400 2.72 -12.28 -3.09
N GLY A 401 3.14 -11.06 -2.79
CA GLY A 401 4.42 -10.85 -2.15
C GLY A 401 4.71 -9.38 -1.91
N SER A 402 5.99 -9.05 -1.86
CA SER A 402 6.46 -7.73 -1.44
C SER A 402 7.24 -7.07 -2.55
N VAL A 403 7.09 -5.76 -2.70
CA VAL A 403 7.96 -4.93 -3.50
C VAL A 403 8.84 -4.12 -2.56
N PHE A 404 10.12 -3.99 -2.91
CA PHE A 404 11.11 -3.22 -2.18
C PHE A 404 11.71 -2.15 -3.09
N ASN A 405 11.85 -0.94 -2.55
CA ASN A 405 12.49 0.20 -3.17
C ASN A 405 13.74 0.55 -2.37
N SER A 406 14.92 0.44 -2.98
CA SER A 406 16.20 0.79 -2.37
C SER A 406 16.62 2.25 -2.58
N GLU A 407 15.87 3.04 -3.36
CA GLU A 407 16.20 4.45 -3.54
C GLU A 407 15.95 5.26 -2.27
N ILE A 408 16.98 5.98 -1.82
CA ILE A 408 16.97 6.73 -0.54
C ILE A 408 16.07 7.97 -0.58
N GLU A 409 15.84 8.55 -1.77
CA GLU A 409 15.15 9.85 -1.91
C GLU A 409 13.93 9.83 -2.81
N GLU A 410 13.72 8.74 -3.53
CA GLU A 410 12.68 8.66 -4.56
C GLU A 410 11.66 7.62 -4.16
N SER A 411 10.40 8.02 -4.17
CA SER A 411 9.26 7.12 -4.08
C SER A 411 8.73 6.86 -5.48
N PHE A 412 8.08 5.71 -5.68
CA PHE A 412 7.60 5.30 -7.00
C PHE A 412 6.14 4.88 -6.99
N ARG A 413 5.49 5.14 -8.12
CA ARG A 413 4.24 4.50 -8.53
C ARG A 413 4.55 3.47 -9.60
N ILE A 414 4.15 2.21 -9.38
CA ILE A 414 4.25 1.11 -10.34
C ILE A 414 2.85 0.85 -10.89
N ASP A 415 2.65 1.09 -12.18
CA ASP A 415 1.40 0.75 -12.87
C ASP A 415 1.30 -0.77 -13.14
N PRO A 416 0.12 -1.30 -13.51
CA PRO A 416 -0.06 -2.72 -13.79
C PRO A 416 1.02 -3.29 -14.72
N LEU A 417 1.59 -4.44 -14.33
CA LEU A 417 2.63 -5.09 -15.12
C LEU A 417 2.07 -5.59 -16.46
N GLU A 418 2.87 -5.50 -17.51
CA GLU A 418 2.57 -6.13 -18.81
C GLU A 418 3.23 -7.51 -18.85
N PHE A 419 2.42 -8.57 -18.95
CA PHE A 419 2.93 -9.94 -19.10
C PHE A 419 3.10 -10.32 -20.57
N MET A 420 4.06 -11.21 -20.84
CA MET A 420 4.17 -11.89 -22.13
C MET A 420 2.91 -12.74 -22.37
N PRO A 421 2.51 -12.98 -23.63
CA PRO A 421 1.42 -13.90 -23.94
C PRO A 421 1.66 -15.30 -23.35
N SER A 422 0.59 -16.02 -23.07
CA SER A 422 0.65 -17.43 -22.69
C SER A 422 1.20 -18.28 -23.84
N ILE A 423 1.53 -19.55 -23.58
CA ILE A 423 2.06 -20.45 -24.62
C ILE A 423 1.03 -20.68 -25.74
N SER A 424 -0.27 -20.63 -25.44
CA SER A 424 -1.34 -20.67 -26.44
C SER A 424 -1.44 -19.38 -27.30
N GLY A 425 -0.58 -18.38 -27.03
CA GLY A 425 -0.54 -17.11 -27.73
C GLY A 425 -1.56 -16.09 -27.23
N GLN A 426 -2.27 -16.37 -26.15
CA GLN A 426 -3.28 -15.47 -25.60
C GLN A 426 -2.67 -14.40 -24.70
N THR A 427 -3.22 -13.19 -24.79
CA THR A 427 -2.85 -12.10 -23.89
C THR A 427 -3.32 -12.41 -22.47
N ILE A 428 -2.38 -12.44 -21.52
CA ILE A 428 -2.69 -12.53 -20.09
C ILE A 428 -3.26 -11.19 -19.66
N THR A 429 -4.51 -11.19 -19.19
CA THR A 429 -5.12 -9.97 -18.65
C THR A 429 -4.64 -9.80 -17.21
N VAL A 430 -4.08 -8.63 -16.91
CA VAL A 430 -3.48 -8.33 -15.61
C VAL A 430 -4.38 -7.38 -14.85
N GLU A 431 -4.62 -7.72 -13.61
CA GLU A 431 -5.47 -6.99 -12.69
C GLU A 431 -4.70 -6.70 -11.42
N MET A 432 -4.38 -5.42 -11.26
CA MET A 432 -3.46 -4.92 -10.25
C MET A 432 -3.79 -3.44 -10.01
N SER A 433 -3.91 -3.02 -8.76
CA SER A 433 -3.91 -1.59 -8.42
C SER A 433 -2.48 -1.05 -8.55
N SER A 434 -2.30 0.19 -9.01
CA SER A 434 -0.96 0.79 -9.03
C SER A 434 -0.35 0.75 -7.62
N ILE A 435 0.89 0.27 -7.50
CA ILE A 435 1.59 0.23 -6.20
C ILE A 435 2.27 1.57 -5.97
N ILE A 436 2.08 2.15 -4.79
CA ILE A 436 2.85 3.30 -4.29
C ILE A 436 3.86 2.74 -3.29
N ILE A 437 5.15 2.99 -3.53
CA ILE A 437 6.23 2.55 -2.66
C ILE A 437 7.14 3.72 -2.29
N GLU A 438 7.39 3.89 -1.00
CA GLU A 438 8.20 4.97 -0.42
C GLU A 438 9.68 4.76 -0.71
N SER A 439 10.49 5.81 -0.49
CA SER A 439 11.94 5.69 -0.56
C SER A 439 12.46 4.75 0.54
N ASN A 440 13.41 3.87 0.20
CA ASN A 440 14.01 2.91 1.12
C ASN A 440 12.99 2.10 1.94
N SER A 441 11.94 1.61 1.29
CA SER A 441 10.83 0.91 1.95
C SER A 441 10.42 -0.33 1.19
N SER A 442 9.65 -1.19 1.86
CA SER A 442 8.88 -2.25 1.22
C SER A 442 7.38 -1.97 1.31
N THR A 443 6.59 -2.62 0.45
CA THR A 443 5.13 -2.76 0.61
C THR A 443 4.70 -4.06 -0.06
N ASN A 444 3.49 -4.56 0.23
CA ASN A 444 2.98 -5.77 -0.40
C ASN A 444 2.19 -5.49 -1.68
N PHE A 445 2.03 -6.53 -2.49
CA PHE A 445 1.22 -6.52 -3.70
C PHE A 445 0.43 -7.82 -3.83
N ALA A 446 -0.71 -7.75 -4.53
CA ALA A 446 -1.24 -8.90 -5.26
C ALA A 446 -1.45 -8.54 -6.73
N ILE A 447 -1.08 -9.47 -7.61
CA ILE A 447 -1.27 -9.35 -9.05
C ILE A 447 -2.13 -10.51 -9.49
N LYS A 448 -3.34 -10.22 -9.98
CA LYS A 448 -4.25 -11.23 -10.51
C LYS A 448 -4.07 -11.34 -12.02
N LEU A 449 -3.75 -12.53 -12.49
CA LEU A 449 -3.55 -12.86 -13.89
C LEU A 449 -4.74 -13.70 -14.35
N PHE A 450 -5.46 -13.27 -15.38
CA PHE A 450 -6.51 -14.07 -15.99
C PHE A 450 -5.98 -14.76 -17.24
N LEU A 451 -6.19 -16.08 -17.29
CA LEU A 451 -5.74 -16.95 -18.36
C LEU A 451 -6.70 -18.12 -18.55
N ASP A 452 -6.57 -18.80 -19.68
CA ASP A 452 -7.29 -20.05 -19.90
C ASP A 452 -6.76 -21.14 -18.97
N SER A 453 -7.65 -21.99 -18.50
CA SER A 453 -7.33 -22.99 -17.46
C SER A 453 -6.25 -23.97 -17.90
N THR A 454 -6.12 -24.22 -19.20
CA THR A 454 -5.06 -25.06 -19.79
C THR A 454 -3.67 -24.43 -19.71
N ASP A 455 -3.58 -23.12 -19.56
CA ASP A 455 -2.31 -22.38 -19.52
C ASP A 455 -1.78 -22.19 -18.08
N VAL A 456 -2.57 -22.55 -17.07
CA VAL A 456 -2.24 -22.31 -15.66
C VAL A 456 -1.00 -23.09 -15.23
N GLU A 457 -1.01 -24.42 -15.39
CA GLU A 457 0.12 -25.26 -14.97
C GLU A 457 1.43 -24.85 -15.65
N VAL A 458 1.33 -24.51 -16.94
CA VAL A 458 2.44 -24.03 -17.74
C VAL A 458 2.99 -22.70 -17.22
N LEU A 459 2.12 -21.76 -16.82
CA LEU A 459 2.55 -20.50 -16.21
C LEU A 459 3.28 -20.76 -14.88
N ILE A 460 2.76 -21.65 -14.05
CA ILE A 460 3.38 -22.00 -12.76
C ILE A 460 4.77 -22.62 -12.97
N GLU A 461 4.90 -23.56 -13.90
CA GLU A 461 6.19 -24.16 -14.24
C GLU A 461 7.17 -23.10 -14.78
N ARG A 462 6.70 -22.14 -15.58
CA ARG A 462 7.55 -21.03 -16.03
C ARG A 462 8.05 -20.17 -14.88
N ILE A 463 7.17 -19.85 -13.91
CA ILE A 463 7.54 -19.10 -12.71
C ILE A 463 8.58 -19.87 -11.90
N LYS A 464 8.35 -21.16 -11.61
CA LYS A 464 9.27 -22.01 -10.83
C LYS A 464 10.65 -22.14 -11.46
N ASN A 465 10.72 -22.10 -12.79
CA ASN A 465 11.96 -22.22 -13.55
C ASN A 465 12.55 -20.85 -13.97
N ASN A 466 12.11 -19.75 -13.37
CA ASN A 466 12.63 -18.38 -13.61
C ASN A 466 12.58 -17.95 -15.10
N TYR A 467 11.63 -18.46 -15.89
CA TYR A 467 11.48 -18.05 -17.28
C TYR A 467 10.95 -16.62 -17.38
N PRO A 468 11.49 -15.75 -18.23
CA PRO A 468 10.99 -14.39 -18.41
C PRO A 468 9.47 -14.37 -18.71
N LEU A 469 8.71 -13.62 -17.92
CA LEU A 469 7.24 -13.54 -18.01
C LEU A 469 6.72 -12.11 -18.13
N ILE A 470 7.50 -11.11 -17.70
CA ILE A 470 7.08 -9.71 -17.68
C ILE A 470 7.74 -8.99 -18.86
N LYS A 471 6.91 -8.44 -19.73
CA LYS A 471 7.32 -7.58 -20.84
C LYS A 471 7.80 -6.22 -20.32
N GLY A 472 7.17 -5.71 -19.28
CA GLY A 472 7.62 -4.52 -18.55
C GLY A 472 6.54 -3.92 -17.67
N ALA A 473 6.82 -2.77 -17.06
CA ALA A 473 5.81 -1.95 -16.39
C ALA A 473 6.15 -0.47 -16.54
N ARG A 474 5.13 0.37 -16.38
CA ARG A 474 5.34 1.81 -16.27
C ARG A 474 5.61 2.16 -14.81
N ILE A 475 6.75 2.79 -14.56
CA ILE A 475 7.12 3.33 -13.26
C ILE A 475 7.16 4.87 -13.36
N SER A 476 6.63 5.55 -12.34
CA SER A 476 6.65 7.01 -12.22
C SER A 476 7.26 7.42 -10.87
N ARG A 477 8.12 8.43 -10.85
CA ARG A 477 8.55 9.08 -9.60
C ARG A 477 7.37 9.80 -8.95
N ILE A 478 7.26 9.74 -7.63
CA ILE A 478 6.23 10.42 -6.87
C ILE A 478 6.83 11.05 -5.61
N LYS A 479 6.20 12.13 -5.13
CA LYS A 479 6.41 12.62 -3.77
C LYS A 479 5.19 12.28 -2.94
N THR A 480 5.40 11.42 -1.97
CA THR A 480 4.41 11.02 -0.99
C THR A 480 4.39 12.06 0.14
N ILE A 481 3.20 12.50 0.51
CA ILE A 481 2.99 13.38 1.65
C ILE A 481 1.87 12.74 2.45
N PRO A 482 1.98 12.60 3.78
CA PRO A 482 0.92 12.06 4.60
C PRO A 482 -0.42 12.74 4.31
N GLY A 483 -1.45 11.93 4.03
CA GLY A 483 -2.78 12.43 3.69
C GLY A 483 -2.93 13.08 2.31
N ALA A 484 -1.94 13.05 1.41
CA ALA A 484 -2.03 13.77 0.14
C ALA A 484 -3.20 13.32 -0.75
N LYS A 485 -3.87 14.30 -1.38
CA LYS A 485 -4.60 14.04 -2.63
C LYS A 485 -3.57 13.64 -3.69
N GLU A 486 -3.94 12.75 -4.61
CA GLU A 486 -3.08 12.43 -5.77
C GLU A 486 -2.67 13.72 -6.49
N LYS A 487 -1.44 14.19 -6.23
CA LYS A 487 -0.76 15.17 -7.04
C LYS A 487 0.37 14.43 -7.72
N SER A 488 0.14 14.04 -8.97
CA SER A 488 1.19 13.53 -9.83
C SER A 488 2.24 14.63 -10.03
N VAL A 489 3.31 14.60 -9.23
CA VAL A 489 4.48 15.45 -9.46
C VAL A 489 5.33 14.75 -10.51
N ASP A 490 5.38 15.36 -11.70
CA ASP A 490 6.21 15.01 -12.86
C ASP A 490 6.27 13.52 -13.27
N PHE A 491 5.48 13.18 -14.28
CA PHE A 491 5.57 11.91 -15.00
C PHE A 491 6.86 11.83 -15.82
N GLU A 492 7.97 11.52 -15.17
CA GLU A 492 9.05 10.82 -15.85
C GLU A 492 8.62 9.37 -16.02
N LYS A 493 8.07 9.04 -17.20
CA LYS A 493 7.72 7.67 -17.54
C LYS A 493 9.00 6.87 -17.69
N ILE A 494 9.17 5.86 -16.86
CA ILE A 494 10.25 4.92 -17.01
C ILE A 494 9.67 3.55 -17.35
N ASN A 495 10.02 3.03 -18.53
CA ASN A 495 9.72 1.65 -18.89
C ASN A 495 10.77 0.78 -18.22
N ALA A 496 10.37 -0.02 -17.23
CA ALA A 496 11.22 -1.03 -16.63
C ALA A 496 10.91 -2.39 -17.24
N SER A 497 11.94 -3.14 -17.61
CA SER A 497 11.79 -4.59 -17.85
C SER A 497 12.02 -5.32 -16.53
N PHE A 498 11.28 -6.39 -16.24
CA PHE A 498 11.52 -7.19 -15.03
C PHE A 498 12.13 -8.53 -15.45
N SER A 499 13.23 -8.95 -14.81
CA SER A 499 13.73 -10.32 -14.93
C SER A 499 13.71 -11.01 -13.58
N PHE A 500 13.60 -12.33 -13.63
CA PHE A 500 13.94 -13.17 -12.49
C PHE A 500 15.44 -13.01 -12.18
N ASN A 501 15.77 -12.94 -10.90
CA ASN A 501 17.15 -12.99 -10.41
C ASN A 501 17.60 -14.44 -10.21
#